data_AF-A0A1Q7RNW9-F1
#
_entry.id   AF-A0A1Q7RNW9-F1
#
_cell.length_a   1.000
_cell.length_b   1.000
_cell.length_c   1.000
_cell.angle_alpha   90.00
_cell.angle_beta   90.00
_cell.angle_gamma   90.00
#
_symmetry.space_group_name_H-M   'P 1'
#
loop_
_entity.id
_entity.type
_entity.pdbx_description
1 polymer ?
#
loop_
_entity_poly.entity_id
_entity_poly.type
_entity_poly.pdbx_seq_one_letter_code
_entity_poly.pdbx_strand_id
1 'polypeptide(L)'
;MDSKPKKLSRRDVLKSALGAGFATLAAPMINRGRCRLFAYSPKEYSGRAIDLVARSTVIDMLSPFTLNFTKQAKWFANPESFTATDFQPFKDSSINCLHTAIGMGGPDAYVETLKFFASWNGFIADHTDHLMRVDSAADLDRVKRSGKIGVILGLQNSEHFRNAGDVNFFHGLGQRVSQLTYNSRNMIGNGSTERRDEGISDFGVAIIERMNTVGMAVDVSHCGDRTTLDAFEVSKKPVLITHSNCRALVSGHPRCKTDQAIKRMGAAGSVMGITGVRMFVKADEP
;
A
#
# COMPACT_ATOMS: atom_id res chain seq x y z
N MET A 1 -52.01 59.35 -40.85
CA MET A 1 -51.90 59.00 -39.41
C MET A 1 -50.72 58.04 -39.28
N ASP A 2 -49.56 58.58 -38.92
CA ASP A 2 -48.28 57.87 -38.81
C ASP A 2 -48.24 56.97 -37.58
N SER A 3 -48.08 55.65 -37.75
CA SER A 3 -47.74 54.74 -36.66
C SER A 3 -46.24 54.43 -36.68
N LYS A 4 -45.48 55.08 -35.79
CA LYS A 4 -44.05 54.76 -35.57
C LYS A 4 -43.89 53.35 -34.99
N PRO A 5 -42.86 52.57 -35.39
CA PRO A 5 -42.57 51.27 -34.81
C PRO A 5 -42.03 51.42 -33.38
N LYS A 6 -42.57 50.62 -32.43
CA LYS A 6 -42.09 50.52 -31.04
C LYS A 6 -40.65 50.00 -31.04
N LYS A 7 -39.71 50.79 -30.51
CA LYS A 7 -38.36 50.32 -30.19
C LYS A 7 -38.42 49.34 -29.01
N LEU A 8 -38.05 48.09 -29.26
CA LEU A 8 -37.82 47.09 -28.20
C LEU A 8 -36.65 47.54 -27.31
N SER A 9 -36.87 47.61 -26.01
CA SER A 9 -35.79 47.96 -25.07
C SER A 9 -34.92 46.74 -24.77
N ARG A 10 -33.68 46.97 -24.33
CA ARG A 10 -32.77 45.90 -23.83
C ARG A 10 -33.41 45.01 -22.75
N ARG A 11 -34.38 45.53 -21.98
CA ARG A 11 -35.12 44.76 -20.98
C ARG A 11 -36.15 43.80 -21.58
N ASP A 12 -36.71 44.12 -22.75
CA ASP A 12 -37.68 43.26 -23.44
C ASP A 12 -36.99 42.05 -24.09
N VAL A 13 -35.76 42.25 -24.60
CA VAL A 13 -34.89 41.18 -25.12
C VAL A 13 -34.41 40.24 -24.00
N LEU A 14 -34.13 40.78 -22.81
CA LEU A 14 -33.76 39.97 -21.64
C LEU A 14 -34.93 39.13 -21.09
N LYS A 15 -36.17 39.64 -21.18
CA LYS A 15 -37.36 38.88 -20.76
C LYS A 15 -37.74 37.78 -21.75
N SER A 16 -37.55 37.98 -23.05
CA SER A 16 -37.77 36.92 -24.05
C SER A 16 -36.65 35.85 -24.06
N ALA A 17 -35.42 36.21 -23.70
CA ALA A 17 -34.32 35.26 -23.52
C ALA A 17 -34.51 34.34 -22.29
N LEU A 18 -35.15 34.84 -21.21
CA LEU A 18 -35.47 34.02 -20.03
C LEU A 18 -36.63 33.03 -20.26
N GLY A 19 -37.50 33.29 -21.23
CA GLY A 19 -38.64 32.41 -21.56
C GLY A 19 -38.33 31.30 -22.57
N ALA A 20 -37.29 31.45 -23.39
CA ALA A 20 -36.95 30.50 -24.46
C ALA A 20 -35.75 29.58 -24.14
N GLY A 21 -35.05 29.80 -23.01
CA GLY A 21 -33.85 29.05 -22.62
C GLY A 21 -34.07 27.79 -21.79
N PHE A 22 -35.30 27.54 -21.29
CA PHE A 22 -35.60 26.38 -20.43
C PHE A 22 -36.12 25.14 -21.19
N ALA A 23 -35.97 25.11 -22.52
CA ALA A 23 -36.22 23.92 -23.33
C ALA A 23 -34.92 23.26 -23.83
N THR A 24 -33.82 23.40 -23.09
CA THR A 24 -32.68 22.48 -23.24
C THR A 24 -33.14 21.11 -22.76
N LEU A 25 -33.58 20.29 -23.70
CA LEU A 25 -33.46 18.83 -23.71
C LEU A 25 -33.43 18.23 -22.30
N ALA A 26 -34.61 18.01 -21.72
CA ALA A 26 -34.80 16.91 -20.79
C ALA A 26 -34.64 15.58 -21.54
N ALA A 27 -33.51 15.38 -22.21
CA ALA A 27 -32.95 14.05 -22.27
C ALA A 27 -32.83 13.64 -20.81
N PRO A 28 -33.33 12.46 -20.38
CA PRO A 28 -33.01 12.00 -19.05
C PRO A 28 -31.49 12.09 -18.94
N MET A 29 -30.98 12.91 -18.03
CA MET A 29 -29.60 12.79 -17.62
C MET A 29 -29.54 11.41 -16.98
N ILE A 30 -29.28 10.40 -17.82
CA ILE A 30 -28.93 9.07 -17.37
C ILE A 30 -27.55 9.29 -16.76
N ASN A 31 -27.53 9.72 -15.50
CA ASN A 31 -26.37 9.59 -14.66
C ASN A 31 -26.13 8.09 -14.59
N ARG A 32 -25.30 7.58 -15.51
CA ARG A 32 -24.94 6.16 -15.56
C ARG A 32 -24.22 5.72 -14.28
N GLY A 33 -23.94 6.64 -13.36
CA GLY A 33 -23.19 6.40 -12.14
C GLY A 33 -21.79 5.92 -12.50
N ARG A 34 -21.23 6.42 -13.60
CA ARG A 34 -19.92 6.05 -14.13
C ARG A 34 -19.17 7.30 -14.58
N CYS A 35 -17.88 7.35 -14.27
CA CYS A 35 -17.02 8.49 -14.56
C CYS A 35 -15.70 8.02 -15.17
N ARG A 36 -15.19 8.79 -16.14
CA ARG A 36 -13.80 8.65 -16.59
C ARG A 36 -12.90 9.30 -15.55
N LEU A 37 -12.10 8.48 -14.87
CA LEU A 37 -11.20 8.96 -13.82
C LEU A 37 -9.86 9.46 -14.38
N PHE A 38 -9.37 8.83 -15.45
CA PHE A 38 -8.06 9.12 -16.01
C PHE A 38 -8.16 9.75 -17.39
N ALA A 39 -7.57 10.92 -17.56
CA ALA A 39 -7.57 11.65 -18.83
C ALA A 39 -6.95 10.83 -19.99
N TYR A 40 -6.01 9.94 -19.70
CA TYR A 40 -5.35 9.09 -20.70
C TYR A 40 -6.11 7.79 -21.04
N SER A 41 -7.15 7.42 -20.29
CA SER A 41 -7.89 6.16 -20.50
C SER A 41 -9.36 6.44 -20.80
N PRO A 42 -9.97 5.82 -21.84
CA PRO A 42 -11.41 5.94 -22.07
C PRO A 42 -12.24 5.13 -21.07
N LYS A 43 -11.60 4.38 -20.16
CA LYS A 43 -12.29 3.49 -19.22
C LYS A 43 -13.06 4.29 -18.18
N GLU A 44 -14.34 3.98 -18.05
CA GLU A 44 -15.21 4.53 -17.02
C GLU A 44 -15.35 3.58 -15.82
N TYR A 45 -15.31 4.14 -14.63
CA TYR A 45 -15.47 3.44 -13.35
C TYR A 45 -16.79 3.84 -12.70
N SER A 46 -17.37 2.94 -11.90
CA SER A 46 -18.57 3.28 -11.14
C SER A 46 -18.31 4.43 -10.16
N GLY A 47 -19.16 5.45 -10.14
CA GLY A 47 -19.16 6.52 -9.15
C GLY A 47 -19.26 6.00 -7.72
N ARG A 48 -19.94 4.85 -7.49
CA ARG A 48 -19.95 4.17 -6.19
C ARG A 48 -18.58 3.63 -5.79
N ALA A 49 -17.83 3.09 -6.75
CA ALA A 49 -16.47 2.61 -6.50
C ALA A 49 -15.51 3.78 -6.22
N ILE A 50 -15.66 4.87 -6.96
CA ILE A 50 -14.90 6.10 -6.73
C ILE A 50 -15.20 6.67 -5.33
N ASP A 51 -16.48 6.80 -4.96
CA ASP A 51 -16.89 7.26 -3.63
C ASP A 51 -16.33 6.35 -2.51
N LEU A 52 -16.41 5.02 -2.71
CA LEU A 52 -15.90 4.04 -1.75
C LEU A 52 -14.40 4.22 -1.53
N VAL A 53 -13.60 4.38 -2.58
CA VAL A 53 -12.15 4.61 -2.46
C VAL A 53 -11.89 5.97 -1.81
N ALA A 54 -12.57 7.03 -2.24
CA ALA A 54 -12.37 8.38 -1.74
C ALA A 54 -12.61 8.50 -0.24
N ARG A 55 -13.65 7.84 0.29
CA ARG A 55 -13.99 7.87 1.73
C ARG A 55 -13.20 6.86 2.57
N SER A 56 -12.54 5.88 1.97
CA SER A 56 -11.77 4.86 2.68
C SER A 56 -10.34 5.31 2.95
N THR A 57 -9.72 4.83 4.03
CA THR A 57 -8.26 4.92 4.18
C THR A 57 -7.62 3.80 3.37
N VAL A 58 -6.95 4.16 2.27
CA VAL A 58 -6.29 3.19 1.38
C VAL A 58 -4.85 2.98 1.83
N ILE A 59 -4.48 1.73 2.09
CA ILE A 59 -3.14 1.35 2.54
C ILE A 59 -2.55 0.37 1.52
N ASP A 60 -1.44 0.74 0.90
CA ASP A 60 -0.66 -0.15 0.05
C ASP A 60 0.44 -0.82 0.89
N MET A 61 0.36 -2.15 1.04
CA MET A 61 1.26 -2.92 1.88
C MET A 61 2.51 -3.44 1.13
N LEU A 62 2.69 -3.12 -0.15
CA LEU A 62 3.90 -3.42 -0.94
C LEU A 62 4.27 -2.21 -1.80
N SER A 63 4.92 -1.23 -1.18
CA SER A 63 5.31 0.00 -1.87
C SER A 63 6.75 0.38 -1.56
N PRO A 64 7.70 0.18 -2.48
CA PRO A 64 9.08 0.65 -2.30
C PRO A 64 9.21 2.18 -2.46
N PHE A 65 8.09 2.93 -2.44
CA PHE A 65 7.97 4.36 -2.79
C PHE A 65 8.12 4.63 -4.29
N THR A 66 9.20 4.16 -4.91
CA THR A 66 9.39 4.20 -6.37
C THR A 66 10.19 3.00 -6.85
N LEU A 67 9.93 2.54 -8.07
CA LEU A 67 10.75 1.50 -8.71
C LEU A 67 12.04 2.06 -9.33
N ASN A 68 12.18 3.39 -9.40
CA ASN A 68 13.43 4.04 -9.79
C ASN A 68 14.31 4.25 -8.56
N PHE A 69 15.04 3.21 -8.17
CA PHE A 69 15.89 3.22 -6.97
C PHE A 69 17.02 4.27 -7.04
N THR A 70 17.51 4.61 -8.23
CA THR A 70 18.47 5.72 -8.41
C THR A 70 17.86 7.05 -8.02
N LYS A 71 16.60 7.29 -8.41
CA LYS A 71 15.86 8.50 -8.03
C LYS A 71 15.59 8.53 -6.53
N GLN A 72 15.21 7.40 -5.94
CA GLN A 72 15.01 7.29 -4.49
C GLN A 72 16.30 7.57 -3.71
N ALA A 73 17.42 7.00 -4.14
CA ALA A 73 18.72 7.26 -3.52
C ALA A 73 19.09 8.75 -3.59
N LYS A 74 18.78 9.42 -4.71
CA LYS A 74 18.95 10.87 -4.84
C LYS A 74 18.08 11.65 -3.84
N TRP A 75 16.80 11.27 -3.68
CA TRP A 75 15.91 11.91 -2.70
C TRP A 75 16.40 11.73 -1.26
N PHE A 76 16.92 10.56 -0.91
CA PHE A 76 17.45 10.34 0.44
C PHE A 76 18.78 11.06 0.70
N ALA A 77 19.63 11.20 -0.31
CA ALA A 77 20.90 11.90 -0.19
C ALA A 77 20.76 13.44 -0.25
N ASN A 78 19.80 13.93 -1.05
CA ASN A 78 19.46 15.34 -1.17
C ASN A 78 17.93 15.49 -1.11
N PRO A 79 17.36 15.63 0.11
CA PRO A 79 15.93 15.73 0.35
C PRO A 79 15.22 16.77 -0.53
N GLU A 80 15.80 17.96 -0.73
CA GLU A 80 15.24 19.04 -1.57
C GLU A 80 15.02 18.64 -3.04
N SER A 81 15.63 17.54 -3.50
CA SER A 81 15.41 17.01 -4.85
C SER A 81 14.08 16.26 -5.01
N PHE A 82 13.36 16.00 -3.92
CA PHE A 82 11.97 15.52 -3.95
C PHE A 82 11.03 16.72 -4.02
N THR A 83 10.34 16.85 -5.14
CA THR A 83 9.52 18.03 -5.45
C THR A 83 8.03 17.73 -5.39
N ALA A 84 7.20 18.76 -5.41
CA ALA A 84 5.74 18.61 -5.53
C ALA A 84 5.33 17.78 -6.77
N THR A 85 6.10 17.88 -7.87
CA THR A 85 5.88 17.06 -9.08
C THR A 85 6.12 15.58 -8.82
N ASP A 86 7.10 15.24 -7.98
CA ASP A 86 7.37 13.87 -7.57
C ASP A 86 6.30 13.32 -6.62
N PHE A 87 5.70 14.20 -5.81
CA PHE A 87 4.63 13.85 -4.88
C PHE A 87 3.26 13.69 -5.55
N GLN A 88 3.00 14.42 -6.65
CA GLN A 88 1.70 14.47 -7.30
C GLN A 88 1.10 13.10 -7.66
N PRO A 89 1.87 12.12 -8.20
CA PRO A 89 1.32 10.78 -8.48
C PRO A 89 0.77 10.08 -7.23
N PHE A 90 1.35 10.30 -6.05
CA PHE A 90 0.84 9.72 -4.81
C PHE A 90 -0.49 10.35 -4.43
N LYS A 91 -0.63 11.68 -4.56
CA LYS A 91 -1.92 12.37 -4.35
C LYS A 91 -2.99 11.86 -5.30
N ASP A 92 -2.64 11.71 -6.58
CA ASP A 92 -3.59 11.29 -7.62
C ASP A 92 -4.00 9.81 -7.49
N SER A 93 -3.17 8.99 -6.83
CA SER A 93 -3.44 7.56 -6.62
C SER A 93 -4.56 7.25 -5.62
N SER A 94 -4.95 8.23 -4.79
CA SER A 94 -5.84 8.04 -3.62
C SER A 94 -5.27 7.12 -2.52
N ILE A 95 -4.03 6.66 -2.63
CA ILE A 95 -3.33 5.95 -1.53
C ILE A 95 -3.15 6.93 -0.38
N ASN A 96 -3.43 6.49 0.85
CA ASN A 96 -3.22 7.28 2.05
C ASN A 96 -1.98 6.83 2.80
N CYS A 97 -1.73 5.53 2.90
CA CYS A 97 -0.54 5.00 3.55
C CYS A 97 0.18 4.00 2.65
N LEU A 98 1.50 3.93 2.80
CA LEU A 98 2.35 2.94 2.14
C LEU A 98 3.22 2.22 3.16
N HIS A 99 3.48 0.94 2.93
CA HIS A 99 4.45 0.13 3.66
C HIS A 99 5.71 -0.02 2.82
N THR A 100 6.86 0.36 3.39
CA THR A 100 8.17 0.35 2.73
C THR A 100 8.73 -1.06 2.57
N ALA A 101 8.08 -1.90 1.79
CA ALA A 101 8.47 -3.29 1.62
C ALA A 101 9.67 -3.40 0.67
N ILE A 102 10.90 -3.51 1.20
CA ILE A 102 12.13 -3.79 0.43
C ILE A 102 12.87 -4.99 1.03
N GLY A 103 13.38 -5.87 0.16
CA GLY A 103 14.19 -7.03 0.52
C GLY A 103 15.61 -6.65 0.95
N MET A 104 16.00 -6.99 2.17
CA MET A 104 17.37 -6.76 2.67
C MET A 104 17.95 -8.04 3.28
N GLY A 105 19.24 -8.29 3.10
CA GLY A 105 19.86 -9.53 3.56
C GLY A 105 21.36 -9.56 3.30
N GLY A 106 21.99 -10.67 3.65
CA GLY A 106 23.42 -10.87 3.53
C GLY A 106 24.21 -10.40 4.76
N PRO A 107 25.55 -10.47 4.70
CA PRO A 107 26.42 -10.25 5.86
C PRO A 107 26.22 -8.90 6.58
N ASP A 108 25.83 -7.87 5.83
CA ASP A 108 25.66 -6.50 6.34
C ASP A 108 24.19 -6.14 6.62
N ALA A 109 23.27 -7.12 6.65
CA ALA A 109 21.83 -6.88 6.79
C ALA A 109 21.47 -5.97 7.97
N TYR A 110 22.15 -6.12 9.11
CA TYR A 110 21.95 -5.27 10.29
C TYR A 110 22.28 -3.79 10.01
N VAL A 111 23.46 -3.52 9.44
CA VAL A 111 23.95 -2.16 9.20
C VAL A 111 23.16 -1.50 8.09
N GLU A 112 22.86 -2.22 7.02
CA GLU A 112 22.08 -1.70 5.91
C GLU A 112 20.64 -1.39 6.35
N THR A 113 20.03 -2.24 7.19
CA THR A 113 18.69 -1.98 7.74
C THR A 113 18.68 -0.75 8.64
N LEU A 114 19.72 -0.57 9.46
CA LEU A 114 19.88 0.64 10.27
C LEU A 114 19.95 1.89 9.39
N LYS A 115 20.79 1.88 8.34
CA LYS A 115 20.88 2.99 7.38
C LYS A 115 19.55 3.24 6.69
N PHE A 116 18.85 2.20 6.27
CA PHE A 116 17.56 2.30 5.61
C PHE A 116 16.53 3.03 6.46
N PHE A 117 16.37 2.64 7.73
CA PHE A 117 15.45 3.34 8.63
C PHE A 117 15.95 4.73 9.02
N ALA A 118 17.26 4.96 9.13
CA ALA A 118 17.80 6.30 9.34
C ALA A 118 17.45 7.24 8.17
N SER A 119 17.66 6.80 6.93
CA SER A 119 17.31 7.55 5.72
C SER A 119 15.82 7.83 5.64
N TRP A 120 14.97 6.85 5.89
CA TRP A 120 13.52 7.05 5.90
C TRP A 120 13.06 8.04 6.97
N ASN A 121 13.56 7.90 8.20
CA ASN A 121 13.19 8.81 9.28
C ASN A 121 13.65 10.25 8.99
N GLY A 122 14.88 10.43 8.48
CA GLY A 122 15.37 11.74 8.05
C GLY A 122 14.53 12.33 6.90
N PHE A 123 14.22 11.52 5.89
CA PHE A 123 13.44 11.95 4.74
C PHE A 123 12.01 12.36 5.09
N ILE A 124 11.34 11.61 5.99
CA ILE A 124 10.01 11.96 6.50
C ILE A 124 10.06 13.24 7.34
N ALA A 125 11.11 13.41 8.15
CA ALA A 125 11.28 14.60 8.99
C ALA A 125 11.54 15.87 8.16
N ASP A 126 12.15 15.74 6.98
CA ASP A 126 12.39 16.86 6.07
C ASP A 126 11.12 17.25 5.27
N HIS A 127 10.28 16.26 4.95
CA HIS A 127 9.08 16.45 4.10
C HIS A 127 7.77 16.38 4.90
N THR A 128 7.69 17.08 6.03
CA THR A 128 6.49 17.02 6.87
C THR A 128 5.25 17.61 6.21
N ASP A 129 5.37 18.36 5.13
CA ASP A 129 4.27 18.86 4.30
C ASP A 129 3.69 17.78 3.36
N HIS A 130 4.45 16.72 3.07
CA HIS A 130 4.06 15.64 2.16
C HIS A 130 3.89 14.29 2.86
N LEU A 131 4.71 14.01 3.87
CA LEU A 131 4.84 12.69 4.48
C LEU A 131 4.53 12.73 5.98
N MET A 132 4.13 11.59 6.51
CA MET A 132 3.91 11.38 7.93
C MET A 132 4.28 9.94 8.30
N ARG A 133 5.09 9.74 9.35
CA ARG A 133 5.35 8.39 9.87
C ARG A 133 4.10 7.83 10.54
N VAL A 134 3.83 6.54 10.31
CA VAL A 134 2.71 5.80 10.91
C VAL A 134 3.30 4.79 11.90
N ASP A 135 3.15 5.09 13.19
CA ASP A 135 3.65 4.26 14.29
C ASP A 135 2.53 3.47 14.97
N SER A 136 1.26 3.81 14.69
CA SER A 136 0.09 3.17 15.30
C SER A 136 -1.15 3.29 14.43
N ALA A 137 -2.18 2.49 14.73
CA ALA A 137 -3.48 2.62 14.07
C ALA A 137 -4.12 4.01 14.26
N ALA A 138 -3.84 4.69 15.38
CA ALA A 138 -4.35 6.04 15.66
C ALA A 138 -3.79 7.09 14.68
N ASP A 139 -2.66 6.80 14.01
CA ASP A 139 -2.07 7.68 13.01
C ASP A 139 -2.83 7.66 11.69
N LEU A 140 -3.57 6.59 11.38
CA LEU A 140 -4.26 6.42 10.10
C LEU A 140 -5.32 7.50 9.86
N ASP A 141 -6.08 7.83 10.91
CA ASP A 141 -7.09 8.89 10.87
C ASP A 141 -6.45 10.28 10.68
N ARG A 142 -5.28 10.49 11.29
CA ARG A 142 -4.51 11.74 11.13
C ARG A 142 -3.99 11.87 9.71
N VAL A 143 -3.44 10.79 9.14
CA VAL A 143 -2.98 10.74 7.75
C VAL A 143 -4.13 11.12 6.81
N LYS A 144 -5.29 10.47 6.95
CA LYS A 144 -6.46 10.72 6.09
C LYS A 144 -6.91 12.18 6.10
N ARG A 145 -6.91 12.84 7.27
CA ARG A 145 -7.29 14.26 7.41
C ARG A 145 -6.22 15.23 6.92
N SER A 146 -4.96 14.83 6.95
CA SER A 146 -3.83 15.73 6.67
C SER A 146 -3.56 15.95 5.17
N GLY A 147 -4.05 15.05 4.30
CA GLY A 147 -3.69 15.05 2.88
C GLY A 147 -2.23 14.64 2.59
N LYS A 148 -1.49 14.19 3.61
CA LYS A 148 -0.15 13.62 3.52
C LYS A 148 -0.22 12.13 3.19
N ILE A 149 0.92 11.57 2.80
CA ILE A 149 1.10 10.12 2.68
C ILE A 149 1.71 9.58 3.98
N GLY A 150 1.00 8.65 4.60
CA GLY A 150 1.46 7.86 5.72
C GLY A 150 2.54 6.86 5.29
N VAL A 151 3.64 6.79 6.01
CA VAL A 151 4.72 5.84 5.77
C VAL A 151 4.80 4.88 6.95
N ILE A 152 4.45 3.62 6.70
CA ILE A 152 4.61 2.50 7.62
C ILE A 152 5.98 1.89 7.33
N LEU A 153 6.90 2.05 8.28
CA LEU A 153 8.25 1.49 8.11
C LEU A 153 8.22 -0.02 8.34
N GLY A 154 8.73 -0.74 7.36
CA GLY A 154 8.90 -2.19 7.42
C GLY A 154 9.89 -2.69 6.39
N LEU A 155 10.04 -4.01 6.35
CA LEU A 155 11.05 -4.69 5.56
C LEU A 155 10.57 -6.05 5.08
N GLN A 156 11.15 -6.46 3.95
CA GLN A 156 11.07 -7.81 3.45
C GLN A 156 12.36 -8.54 3.85
N ASN A 157 12.25 -9.71 4.49
CA ASN A 157 13.34 -10.43 5.16
C ASN A 157 13.78 -9.79 6.48
N SER A 158 14.04 -10.63 7.49
CA SER A 158 14.36 -10.18 8.84
C SER A 158 15.74 -10.65 9.33
N GLU A 159 16.73 -10.72 8.41
CA GLU A 159 18.11 -11.11 8.75
C GLU A 159 18.83 -10.10 9.65
N HIS A 160 18.32 -8.88 9.77
CA HIS A 160 18.81 -7.90 10.73
C HIS A 160 18.48 -8.25 12.18
N PHE A 161 17.59 -9.23 12.44
CA PHE A 161 17.40 -9.78 13.77
C PHE A 161 18.42 -10.88 14.04
N ARG A 162 19.41 -10.59 14.88
CA ARG A 162 20.42 -11.55 15.36
C ARG A 162 20.04 -12.15 16.71
N ASN A 163 19.15 -11.48 17.43
CA ASN A 163 18.52 -11.91 18.69
C ASN A 163 17.21 -11.12 18.90
N ALA A 164 16.41 -11.52 19.89
CA ALA A 164 15.14 -10.84 20.20
C ALA A 164 15.32 -9.37 20.63
N GLY A 165 16.47 -8.98 21.17
CA GLY A 165 16.79 -7.59 21.50
C GLY A 165 16.73 -6.67 20.27
N ASP A 166 17.19 -7.15 19.11
CA ASP A 166 17.18 -6.39 17.86
C ASP A 166 15.75 -6.02 17.44
N VAL A 167 14.74 -6.85 17.73
CA VAL A 167 13.33 -6.52 17.47
C VAL A 167 12.90 -5.26 18.23
N ASN A 168 13.29 -5.11 19.50
CA ASN A 168 13.00 -3.90 20.28
C ASN A 168 13.73 -2.69 19.71
N PHE A 169 15.00 -2.87 19.33
CA PHE A 169 15.83 -1.81 18.78
C PHE A 169 15.21 -1.25 17.49
N PHE A 170 14.89 -2.10 16.52
CA PHE A 170 14.30 -1.65 15.25
C PHE A 170 12.85 -1.19 15.39
N HIS A 171 12.07 -1.76 16.32
CA HIS A 171 10.78 -1.19 16.69
C HIS A 171 10.93 0.25 17.21
N GLY A 172 11.95 0.52 18.04
CA GLY A 172 12.28 1.86 18.53
C GLY A 172 12.67 2.84 17.41
N LEU A 173 13.24 2.35 16.32
CA LEU A 173 13.52 3.14 15.10
C LEU A 173 12.29 3.36 14.21
N GLY A 174 11.12 2.84 14.61
CA GLY A 174 9.85 3.02 13.90
C GLY A 174 9.42 1.82 13.05
N GLN A 175 10.16 0.71 13.04
CA GLN A 175 9.72 -0.49 12.32
C GLN A 175 8.40 -1.03 12.92
N ARG A 176 7.38 -1.19 12.08
CA ARG A 176 6.05 -1.70 12.47
C ARG A 176 5.66 -3.00 11.78
N VAL A 177 6.30 -3.33 10.67
CA VAL A 177 6.08 -4.58 9.94
C VAL A 177 7.42 -5.24 9.65
N SER A 178 7.53 -6.55 9.86
CA SER A 178 8.71 -7.31 9.44
C SER A 178 8.29 -8.62 8.80
N GLN A 179 8.72 -8.85 7.58
CA GLN A 179 8.54 -10.13 6.92
C GLN A 179 9.61 -11.11 7.35
N LEU A 180 9.21 -12.29 7.82
CA LEU A 180 10.12 -13.24 8.46
C LEU A 180 11.26 -13.69 7.54
N THR A 181 10.96 -13.99 6.28
CA THR A 181 11.94 -14.44 5.28
C THR A 181 11.81 -13.64 3.98
N TYR A 182 12.75 -13.84 3.05
CA TYR A 182 12.51 -13.57 1.63
C TYR A 182 12.28 -14.89 0.88
N ASN A 183 12.87 -15.03 -0.30
CA ASN A 183 12.76 -16.21 -1.16
C ASN A 183 13.55 -17.43 -0.64
N SER A 184 14.71 -17.20 -0.03
CA SER A 184 15.57 -18.24 0.55
C SER A 184 15.37 -18.37 2.06
N ARG A 185 15.89 -19.44 2.67
CA ARG A 185 15.93 -19.57 4.13
C ARG A 185 16.83 -18.54 4.79
N ASN A 186 16.47 -18.17 6.01
CA ASN A 186 17.32 -17.45 6.95
C ASN A 186 17.26 -18.14 8.33
N MET A 187 17.76 -17.50 9.40
CA MET A 187 17.74 -18.08 10.74
C MET A 187 16.33 -18.26 11.32
N ILE A 188 15.32 -17.55 10.81
CA ILE A 188 13.94 -17.53 11.32
C ILE A 188 13.12 -18.65 10.72
N GLY A 189 13.25 -18.89 9.41
CA GLY A 189 12.49 -19.94 8.71
C GLY A 189 12.86 -20.04 7.24
N ASN A 190 12.02 -20.74 6.46
CA ASN A 190 12.26 -20.98 5.04
C ASN A 190 11.44 -20.06 4.14
N GLY A 191 12.10 -19.53 3.11
CA GLY A 191 11.45 -18.77 2.05
C GLY A 191 10.68 -19.65 1.08
N SER A 192 9.77 -19.03 0.34
CA SER A 192 8.85 -19.71 -0.59
C SER A 192 9.52 -20.46 -1.73
N THR A 193 10.73 -20.07 -2.12
CA THR A 193 11.49 -20.75 -3.18
C THR A 193 12.62 -21.61 -2.64
N GLU A 194 12.67 -21.81 -1.32
CA GLU A 194 13.64 -22.72 -0.71
C GLU A 194 13.34 -24.17 -1.14
N ARG A 195 14.40 -24.96 -1.35
CA ARG A 195 14.24 -26.35 -1.80
C ARG A 195 13.51 -27.22 -0.77
N ARG A 196 13.67 -26.89 0.51
CA ARG A 196 12.99 -27.53 1.64
C ARG A 196 12.45 -26.50 2.61
N ASP A 197 11.15 -26.59 2.88
CA ASP A 197 10.46 -25.76 3.87
C ASP A 197 10.22 -26.58 5.13
N GLU A 198 11.10 -26.39 6.11
CA GLU A 198 11.11 -27.04 7.42
C GLU A 198 10.33 -26.22 8.45
N GLY A 199 9.80 -25.05 8.07
CA GLY A 199 8.99 -24.22 8.95
C GLY A 199 9.75 -23.13 9.69
N ILE A 200 9.21 -22.73 10.83
CA ILE A 200 9.81 -21.76 11.74
C ILE A 200 10.80 -22.46 12.69
N SER A 201 11.99 -21.89 12.85
CA SER A 201 13.00 -22.40 13.79
C SER A 201 12.74 -21.95 15.22
N ASP A 202 13.42 -22.55 16.22
CA ASP A 202 13.37 -22.08 17.61
C ASP A 202 13.78 -20.60 17.75
N PHE A 203 14.76 -20.17 16.95
CA PHE A 203 15.15 -18.77 16.86
C PHE A 203 13.98 -17.91 16.33
N GLY A 204 13.33 -18.37 15.27
CA GLY A 204 12.16 -17.71 14.70
C GLY A 204 10.98 -17.61 15.65
N VAL A 205 10.75 -18.63 16.49
CA VAL A 205 9.74 -18.59 17.57
C VAL A 205 10.04 -17.43 18.52
N ALA A 206 11.27 -17.32 19.04
CA ALA A 206 11.65 -16.25 19.95
C ALA A 206 11.52 -14.85 19.32
N ILE A 207 11.80 -14.72 18.02
CA ILE A 207 11.59 -13.48 17.27
C ILE A 207 10.10 -13.13 17.17
N ILE A 208 9.24 -14.07 16.76
CA ILE A 208 7.79 -13.87 16.63
C ILE A 208 7.18 -13.47 17.98
N GLU A 209 7.55 -14.16 19.06
CA GLU A 209 7.07 -13.83 20.41
C GLU A 209 7.47 -12.41 20.82
N ARG A 210 8.69 -11.99 20.48
CA ARG A 210 9.12 -10.61 20.76
C ARG A 210 8.38 -9.60 19.90
N MET A 211 8.18 -9.87 18.61
CA MET A 211 7.38 -9.02 17.71
C MET A 211 5.96 -8.83 18.25
N ASN A 212 5.32 -9.92 18.69
CA ASN A 212 4.02 -9.88 19.34
C ASN A 212 4.02 -9.02 20.63
N THR A 213 5.10 -9.09 21.41
CA THR A 213 5.25 -8.34 22.66
C THR A 213 5.34 -6.84 22.43
N VAL A 214 6.13 -6.41 21.43
CA VAL A 214 6.33 -4.97 21.15
C VAL A 214 5.25 -4.37 20.25
N GLY A 215 4.42 -5.21 19.61
CA GLY A 215 3.40 -4.76 18.66
C GLY A 215 3.91 -4.59 17.23
N MET A 216 4.99 -5.28 16.85
CA MET A 216 5.46 -5.35 15.46
C MET A 216 4.68 -6.44 14.72
N ALA A 217 4.09 -6.09 13.57
CA ALA A 217 3.34 -7.02 12.76
C ALA A 217 4.27 -8.04 12.07
N VAL A 218 3.90 -9.32 12.20
CA VAL A 218 4.56 -10.43 11.52
C VAL A 218 4.00 -10.52 10.10
N ASP A 219 4.86 -10.53 9.10
CA ASP A 219 4.49 -10.75 7.70
C ASP A 219 5.10 -12.06 7.17
N VAL A 220 4.29 -12.83 6.45
CA VAL A 220 4.68 -14.13 5.89
C VAL A 220 4.59 -14.17 4.37
N SER A 221 4.50 -13.01 3.70
CA SER A 221 4.24 -12.95 2.27
C SER A 221 5.21 -13.79 1.45
N HIS A 222 6.53 -13.65 1.64
CA HIS A 222 7.55 -14.47 0.98
C HIS A 222 7.82 -15.84 1.60
N CYS A 223 7.27 -16.17 2.76
CA CYS A 223 7.55 -17.44 3.44
C CYS A 223 7.00 -18.65 2.68
N GLY A 224 7.65 -19.79 2.86
CA GLY A 224 7.14 -21.10 2.44
C GLY A 224 5.81 -21.46 3.11
N ASP A 225 5.16 -22.51 2.64
CA ASP A 225 3.87 -22.96 3.15
C ASP A 225 3.93 -23.39 4.61
N ARG A 226 4.89 -24.24 4.98
CA ARG A 226 5.08 -24.69 6.36
C ARG A 226 5.46 -23.52 7.24
N THR A 227 6.43 -22.71 6.82
CA THR A 227 6.83 -21.48 7.54
C THR A 227 5.63 -20.53 7.75
N THR A 228 4.75 -20.39 6.75
CA THR A 228 3.52 -19.59 6.86
C THR A 228 2.56 -20.17 7.91
N LEU A 229 2.30 -21.49 7.86
CA LEU A 229 1.37 -22.14 8.77
C LEU A 229 1.88 -22.15 10.22
N ASP A 230 3.17 -22.37 10.42
CA ASP A 230 3.82 -22.32 11.73
C ASP A 230 3.76 -20.91 12.32
N ALA A 231 3.97 -19.86 11.52
CA ALA A 231 3.81 -18.49 12.00
C ALA A 231 2.39 -18.20 12.52
N PHE A 232 1.34 -18.74 11.87
CA PHE A 232 -0.04 -18.67 12.36
C PHE A 232 -0.32 -19.53 13.59
N GLU A 233 0.52 -20.52 13.90
CA GLU A 233 0.41 -21.36 15.08
C GLU A 233 1.15 -20.75 16.27
N VAL A 234 2.34 -20.21 16.04
CA VAL A 234 3.22 -19.61 17.05
C VAL A 234 2.74 -18.22 17.47
N SER A 235 2.26 -17.41 16.53
CA SER A 235 1.89 -16.02 16.80
C SER A 235 0.60 -15.92 17.63
N LYS A 236 0.66 -15.18 18.72
CA LYS A 236 -0.47 -14.80 19.59
C LYS A 236 -1.21 -13.55 19.09
N LYS A 237 -0.75 -12.97 17.98
CA LYS A 237 -1.34 -11.81 17.29
C LYS A 237 -1.61 -12.12 15.82
N PRO A 238 -2.51 -11.40 15.14
CA PRO A 238 -2.73 -11.58 13.71
C PRO A 238 -1.43 -11.49 12.90
N VAL A 239 -1.20 -12.46 12.02
CA VAL A 239 -0.07 -12.50 11.07
C VAL A 239 -0.54 -11.99 9.72
N LEU A 240 0.21 -11.08 9.10
CA LEU A 240 -0.15 -10.46 7.83
C LEU A 240 0.39 -11.26 6.64
N ILE A 241 -0.35 -11.20 5.54
CA ILE A 241 0.15 -11.55 4.20
C ILE A 241 0.12 -10.25 3.39
N THR A 242 1.08 -9.36 3.63
CA THR A 242 1.09 -8.01 3.04
C THR A 242 0.97 -7.99 1.52
N HIS A 243 1.53 -8.99 0.82
CA HIS A 243 1.47 -9.10 -0.64
C HIS A 243 1.64 -10.53 -1.16
N SER A 244 0.54 -11.12 -1.61
CA SER A 244 0.55 -12.41 -2.30
C SER A 244 -0.69 -12.53 -3.19
N ASN A 245 -0.95 -13.73 -3.69
CA ASN A 245 -2.15 -14.06 -4.44
C ASN A 245 -2.59 -15.51 -4.15
N CYS A 246 -3.77 -15.88 -4.64
CA CYS A 246 -4.32 -17.21 -4.47
C CYS A 246 -3.58 -18.22 -5.37
N ARG A 247 -3.00 -19.28 -4.80
CA ARG A 247 -2.30 -20.31 -5.58
C ARG A 247 -3.22 -21.03 -6.58
N ALA A 248 -4.52 -21.01 -6.36
CA ALA A 248 -5.51 -21.51 -7.32
C ALA A 248 -5.46 -20.81 -8.70
N LEU A 249 -4.96 -19.56 -8.78
CA LEU A 249 -4.83 -18.83 -10.04
C LEU A 249 -3.66 -19.34 -10.90
N VAL A 250 -2.54 -19.65 -10.25
CA VAL A 250 -1.32 -20.16 -10.89
C VAL A 250 -0.82 -21.34 -10.09
N SER A 251 -1.26 -22.53 -10.50
CA SER A 251 -1.00 -23.77 -9.77
C SER A 251 0.50 -23.97 -9.54
N GLY A 252 0.86 -24.31 -8.30
CA GLY A 252 2.25 -24.54 -7.89
C GLY A 252 3.12 -23.29 -7.75
N HIS A 253 2.61 -22.07 -8.01
CA HIS A 253 3.44 -20.87 -7.88
C HIS A 253 3.85 -20.66 -6.41
N PRO A 254 5.15 -20.71 -6.06
CA PRO A 254 5.62 -20.74 -4.67
C PRO A 254 5.27 -19.46 -3.90
N ARG A 255 5.23 -18.31 -4.59
CA ARG A 255 4.87 -17.02 -3.98
C ARG A 255 3.38 -16.85 -3.68
N CYS A 256 2.50 -17.70 -4.22
CA CYS A 256 1.06 -17.63 -3.99
C CYS A 256 0.67 -18.53 -2.80
N LYS A 257 -0.33 -18.12 -2.02
CA LYS A 257 -0.74 -18.85 -0.80
C LYS A 257 -1.75 -19.94 -1.11
N THR A 258 -1.61 -21.06 -0.41
CA THR A 258 -2.55 -22.18 -0.46
C THR A 258 -3.89 -21.81 0.18
N ASP A 259 -4.95 -22.51 -0.19
CA ASP A 259 -6.27 -22.37 0.45
C ASP A 259 -6.19 -22.63 1.97
N GLN A 260 -5.32 -23.54 2.39
CA GLN A 260 -5.08 -23.81 3.81
C GLN A 260 -4.54 -22.56 4.52
N ALA A 261 -3.51 -21.91 3.96
CA ALA A 261 -2.96 -20.69 4.53
C ALA A 261 -3.99 -19.55 4.53
N ILE A 262 -4.79 -19.41 3.47
CA ILE A 262 -5.86 -18.38 3.38
C ILE A 262 -6.96 -18.64 4.42
N LYS A 263 -7.37 -19.89 4.63
CA LYS A 263 -8.34 -20.25 5.68
C LYS A 263 -7.80 -19.98 7.08
N ARG A 264 -6.52 -20.31 7.33
CA ARG A 264 -5.85 -20.00 8.61
C ARG A 264 -5.76 -18.50 8.86
N MET A 265 -5.43 -17.72 7.83
CA MET A 265 -5.45 -16.26 7.88
C MET A 265 -6.83 -15.72 8.24
N GLY A 266 -7.89 -16.20 7.58
CA GLY A 266 -9.27 -15.80 7.89
C GLY A 266 -9.66 -16.14 9.33
N ALA A 267 -9.33 -17.35 9.80
CA ALA A 267 -9.61 -17.79 11.17
C ALA A 267 -8.85 -16.97 12.23
N ALA A 268 -7.67 -16.44 11.89
CA ALA A 268 -6.85 -15.61 12.77
C ALA A 268 -7.29 -14.13 12.80
N GLY A 269 -8.30 -13.72 12.02
CA GLY A 269 -8.67 -12.31 11.85
C GLY A 269 -7.61 -11.49 11.11
N SER A 270 -6.77 -12.17 10.33
CA SER A 270 -5.70 -11.57 9.52
C SER A 270 -6.18 -11.16 8.14
N VAL A 271 -5.33 -10.45 7.40
CA VAL A 271 -5.60 -9.98 6.04
C VAL A 271 -4.48 -10.34 5.07
N MET A 272 -4.87 -10.47 3.79
CA MET A 272 -3.95 -10.62 2.67
C MET A 272 -4.10 -9.46 1.70
N GLY A 273 -3.00 -8.78 1.39
CA GLY A 273 -2.91 -7.86 0.27
C GLY A 273 -2.76 -8.63 -1.03
N ILE A 274 -3.68 -8.40 -1.98
CA ILE A 274 -3.63 -9.02 -3.30
C ILE A 274 -2.68 -8.20 -4.18
N THR A 275 -1.62 -8.85 -4.67
CA THR A 275 -0.65 -8.20 -5.56
C THR A 275 -0.99 -8.39 -7.04
N GLY A 276 -0.68 -7.37 -7.84
CA GLY A 276 -0.80 -7.37 -9.30
C GLY A 276 0.44 -7.93 -10.03
N VAL A 277 1.37 -8.59 -9.34
CA VAL A 277 2.52 -9.24 -9.99
C VAL A 277 2.00 -10.27 -11.00
N ARG A 278 2.30 -10.04 -12.27
CA ARG A 278 1.72 -10.75 -13.42
C ARG A 278 1.75 -12.29 -13.27
N MET A 279 2.91 -12.84 -12.90
CA MET A 279 3.12 -14.29 -12.77
C MET A 279 2.37 -14.92 -11.61
N PHE A 280 1.78 -14.11 -10.72
CA PHE A 280 0.97 -14.58 -9.59
C PHE A 280 -0.53 -14.55 -9.95
N VAL A 281 -0.89 -13.92 -11.07
CA VAL A 281 -2.27 -13.78 -11.57
C VAL A 281 -2.53 -14.77 -12.70
N LYS A 282 -1.59 -14.91 -13.65
CA LYS A 282 -1.68 -15.86 -14.76
C LYS A 282 -0.28 -16.36 -15.14
N ALA A 283 -0.20 -17.60 -15.63
CA ALA A 283 1.06 -18.21 -16.08
C ALA A 283 1.57 -17.64 -17.43
N ASP A 284 0.65 -17.28 -18.33
CA ASP A 284 0.98 -16.84 -19.69
C ASP A 284 1.01 -15.31 -19.80
N GLU A 285 1.93 -14.81 -20.62
CA GLU A 285 1.92 -13.40 -21.06
C GLU A 285 0.68 -13.11 -21.91
N PRO A 286 0.16 -11.87 -21.90
CA PRO A 286 -0.78 -11.40 -22.91
C PRO A 286 -0.17 -11.34 -24.31
#